data_AF-A0A929AZ34-F1
#
_entry.id   AF-A0A929AZ34-F1
#
_cell.length_a   1.000
_cell.length_b   1.000
_cell.length_c   1.000
_cell.angle_alpha   90.00
_cell.angle_beta   90.00
_cell.angle_gamma   90.00
#
_symmetry.space_group_name_H-M   'P 1'
#
loop_
_entity.id
_entity.type
_entity.pdbx_description
1 polymer ?
#
loop_
_entity_poly.entity_id
_entity_poly.type
_entity_poly.pdbx_seq_one_letter_code
_entity_poly.pdbx_strand_id
1 'polypeptide(L)'
;MTKGAVYWHFASKNDLFLALLQDRLQSPLSIPPKQAQAEFARHKDPQDAVKTLLSGQLNYAQANPDWCRLYFEFMVQSREADVQKVLSAIALEDRQAAINQLVRKMQENGILRDDVDPLTIVLFWSALVDGLILARLIDPQRLDPAA
;
A
#
# COMPACT_ATOMS: atom_id res chain seq x y z
N MET A 1 6.48 -16.72 -25.52
CA MET A 1 5.04 -16.36 -25.52
C MET A 1 4.83 -15.22 -26.50
N THR A 2 3.89 -15.33 -27.43
CA THR A 2 3.62 -14.28 -28.44
C THR A 2 2.62 -13.27 -27.88
N LYS A 3 2.72 -12.00 -28.31
CA LYS A 3 1.80 -10.93 -27.88
C LYS A 3 0.32 -11.31 -28.03
N GLY A 4 -0.03 -12.11 -29.04
CA GLY A 4 -1.41 -12.56 -29.30
C GLY A 4 -1.99 -13.55 -28.28
N ALA A 5 -1.16 -14.31 -27.56
CA ALA A 5 -1.65 -15.28 -26.56
C ALA A 5 -2.13 -14.60 -25.27
N VAL A 6 -1.62 -13.41 -24.95
CA VAL A 6 -2.04 -12.63 -23.77
C VAL A 6 -3.39 -11.95 -24.03
N TYR A 7 -3.64 -11.47 -25.24
CA TYR A 7 -4.91 -10.82 -25.61
C TYR A 7 -6.11 -11.79 -25.71
N TRP A 8 -5.90 -13.10 -25.72
CA TRP A 8 -7.01 -14.07 -25.84
C TRP A 8 -7.73 -14.31 -24.51
N HIS A 9 -7.09 -14.02 -23.37
CA HIS A 9 -7.66 -14.18 -22.04
C HIS A 9 -8.30 -12.91 -21.45
N PHE A 10 -8.15 -11.77 -22.13
CA PHE A 10 -8.62 -10.47 -21.65
C PHE A 10 -9.36 -9.73 -22.76
N ALA A 11 -10.63 -9.39 -22.52
CA ALA A 11 -11.49 -8.77 -23.53
C ALA A 11 -11.04 -7.34 -23.91
N SER A 12 -10.26 -6.70 -23.04
CA SER A 12 -9.69 -5.37 -23.26
C SER A 12 -8.33 -5.19 -22.56
N LYS A 13 -7.60 -4.14 -22.96
CA LYS A 13 -6.40 -3.67 -22.26
C LYS A 13 -6.69 -3.39 -20.78
N ASN A 14 -7.89 -2.90 -20.48
CA ASN A 14 -8.35 -2.63 -19.12
C ASN A 14 -8.48 -3.93 -18.31
N ASP A 15 -9.00 -5.02 -18.90
CA ASP A 15 -9.11 -6.30 -18.18
C ASP A 15 -7.74 -6.89 -17.82
N LEU A 16 -6.77 -6.80 -18.73
CA LEU A 16 -5.39 -7.20 -18.45
C LEU A 16 -4.79 -6.34 -17.33
N PHE A 17 -5.03 -5.03 -17.36
CA PHE A 17 -4.56 -4.12 -16.32
C PHE A 17 -5.22 -4.39 -14.96
N LEU A 18 -6.51 -4.70 -14.94
CA LEU A 18 -7.24 -5.06 -13.73
C LEU A 18 -6.73 -6.37 -13.13
N ALA A 19 -6.44 -7.38 -13.96
CA ALA A 19 -5.87 -8.65 -13.52
C ALA A 19 -4.46 -8.48 -12.96
N LEU A 20 -3.62 -7.66 -13.60
CA LEU A 20 -2.28 -7.32 -13.09
C LEU A 20 -2.37 -6.55 -11.77
N LEU A 21 -3.33 -5.64 -11.65
CA LEU A 21 -3.58 -4.93 -10.41
C LEU A 21 -3.99 -5.93 -9.32
N GLN A 22 -4.97 -6.79 -9.56
CA GLN A 22 -5.41 -7.81 -8.60
C GLN A 22 -4.29 -8.73 -8.10
N ASP A 23 -3.47 -9.26 -9.01
CA ASP A 23 -2.32 -10.12 -8.66
C ASP A 23 -1.30 -9.37 -7.78
N ARG A 24 -1.04 -8.11 -8.13
CA ARG A 24 -0.06 -7.28 -7.44
C ARG A 24 -0.59 -6.57 -6.20
N LEU A 25 -1.88 -6.63 -5.89
CA LEU A 25 -2.41 -6.13 -4.61
C LEU A 25 -2.15 -7.05 -3.43
N GLN A 26 -1.71 -8.27 -3.71
CA GLN A 26 -1.04 -9.13 -2.73
C GLN A 26 0.41 -8.67 -2.47
N SER A 27 0.84 -7.53 -3.05
CA SER A 27 2.17 -6.97 -2.87
C SER A 27 2.39 -6.43 -1.45
N PRO A 28 3.60 -6.61 -0.89
CA PRO A 28 4.06 -6.01 0.36
C PRO A 28 3.98 -4.49 0.47
N LEU A 29 3.68 -3.74 -0.61
CA LEU A 29 3.39 -2.30 -0.51
C LEU A 29 2.16 -2.00 0.32
N SER A 30 1.26 -2.97 0.49
CA SER A 30 0.15 -2.80 1.40
C SER A 30 0.31 -3.71 2.61
N ILE A 31 0.50 -3.11 3.78
CA ILE A 31 0.64 -3.84 5.03
C ILE A 31 -0.74 -4.40 5.43
N PRO A 32 -0.92 -5.73 5.48
CA PRO A 32 -2.13 -6.31 6.03
C PRO A 32 -2.23 -5.96 7.52
N PRO A 33 -3.42 -5.63 8.06
CA PRO A 33 -3.55 -5.25 9.47
C PRO A 33 -3.03 -6.29 10.47
N LYS A 34 -3.09 -7.59 10.12
CA LYS A 34 -2.47 -8.66 10.91
C LYS A 34 -0.95 -8.54 11.01
N GLN A 35 -0.29 -8.14 9.92
CA GLN A 35 1.16 -7.91 9.92
C GLN A 35 1.51 -6.70 10.77
N ALA A 36 0.79 -5.58 10.60
CA ALA A 36 0.99 -4.40 11.44
C ALA A 36 0.83 -4.72 12.94
N GLN A 37 -0.24 -5.43 13.30
CA GLN A 37 -0.47 -5.91 14.66
C GLN A 37 0.70 -6.79 15.16
N ALA A 38 1.19 -7.71 14.34
CA ALA A 38 2.31 -8.56 14.72
C ALA A 38 3.58 -7.74 15.01
N GLU A 39 3.87 -6.71 14.21
CA GLU A 39 5.02 -5.83 14.47
C GLU A 39 4.85 -5.05 15.78
N PHE A 40 3.67 -4.44 16.02
CA PHE A 40 3.40 -3.74 17.28
C PHE A 40 3.44 -4.66 18.52
N ALA A 41 3.15 -5.95 18.37
CA ALA A 41 3.25 -6.92 19.46
C ALA A 41 4.69 -7.43 19.69
N ARG A 42 5.54 -7.39 18.66
CA ARG A 42 6.94 -7.86 18.71
C ARG A 42 7.88 -6.85 19.37
N HIS A 43 7.61 -5.56 19.19
CA HIS A 43 8.46 -4.49 19.68
C HIS A 43 7.97 -3.94 21.03
N LYS A 44 8.90 -3.66 21.94
CA LYS A 44 8.58 -2.99 23.22
C LYS A 44 8.30 -1.50 23.01
N ASP A 45 9.03 -0.86 22.10
CA ASP A 45 8.82 0.52 21.69
C ASP A 45 7.96 0.55 20.41
N PRO A 46 6.79 1.22 20.43
CA PRO A 46 5.98 1.40 19.22
C PRO A 46 6.70 2.08 18.07
N GLN A 47 7.70 2.94 18.35
CA GLN A 47 8.49 3.59 17.31
C GLN A 47 9.31 2.60 16.49
N ASP A 48 9.80 1.52 17.12
CA ASP A 48 10.52 0.46 16.42
C ASP A 48 9.59 -0.30 15.47
N ALA A 49 8.35 -0.58 15.88
CA ALA A 49 7.36 -1.21 15.00
C ALA A 49 7.05 -0.32 13.78
N VAL A 50 6.84 0.98 14.00
CA VAL A 50 6.63 1.95 12.91
C VAL A 50 7.82 1.98 11.96
N LYS A 51 9.05 2.01 12.49
CA LYS A 51 10.28 2.00 11.70
C LYS A 51 10.38 0.73 10.85
N THR A 52 10.11 -0.44 11.42
CA THR A 52 10.12 -1.71 10.70
C THR A 52 9.09 -1.73 9.57
N LEU A 53 7.86 -1.28 9.83
CA LEU A 53 6.79 -1.22 8.84
C LEU A 53 7.10 -0.26 7.68
N LEU A 54 7.62 0.94 7.99
CA LEU A 54 7.99 1.91 6.97
C LEU A 54 9.19 1.42 6.15
N SER A 55 10.25 0.96 6.81
CA SER A 55 11.45 0.45 6.13
C SER A 55 11.13 -0.74 5.24
N GLY A 56 10.25 -1.65 5.68
CA GLY A 56 9.80 -2.78 4.88
C GLY A 56 9.15 -2.37 3.56
N GLN A 57 8.24 -1.40 3.59
CA GLN A 57 7.59 -0.87 2.38
C GLN A 57 8.58 -0.14 1.47
N LEU A 58 9.46 0.71 2.03
CA LEU A 58 10.45 1.44 1.23
C LEU A 58 11.49 0.51 0.59
N ASN A 59 11.96 -0.51 1.31
CA ASN A 59 12.87 -1.53 0.79
C ASN A 59 12.21 -2.34 -0.33
N TYR A 60 10.93 -2.69 -0.16
CA TYR A 60 10.18 -3.37 -1.22
C TYR A 60 10.02 -2.48 -2.45
N ALA A 61 9.67 -1.20 -2.26
CA ALA A 61 9.56 -0.24 -3.36
C ALA A 61 10.90 -0.06 -4.10
N GLN A 62 12.01 0.01 -3.36
CA GLN A 62 13.35 0.06 -3.91
C GLN A 62 13.70 -1.18 -4.74
N ALA A 63 13.32 -2.37 -4.28
CA ALA A 63 13.57 -3.61 -4.99
C ALA A 63 12.64 -3.80 -6.21
N ASN A 64 11.51 -3.09 -6.28
CA ASN A 64 10.48 -3.27 -7.31
C ASN A 64 10.06 -1.94 -7.97
N PRO A 65 10.98 -1.16 -8.57
CA PRO A 65 10.67 0.16 -9.12
C PRO A 65 9.66 0.14 -10.26
N ASP A 66 9.68 -0.90 -11.11
CA ASP A 66 8.74 -1.05 -12.22
C ASP A 66 7.30 -1.28 -11.73
N TRP A 67 7.15 -1.99 -10.60
CA TRP A 67 5.86 -2.16 -9.96
C TRP A 67 5.34 -0.82 -9.42
N CYS A 68 6.19 -0.03 -8.76
CA CYS A 68 5.81 1.29 -8.28
C CYS A 68 5.39 2.22 -9.43
N ARG A 69 6.10 2.20 -10.57
CA ARG A 69 5.70 2.95 -11.78
C ARG A 69 4.32 2.53 -12.27
N LEU A 70 4.10 1.23 -12.41
CA LEU A 70 2.81 0.68 -12.85
C LEU A 70 1.67 1.04 -11.88
N TYR A 71 1.92 0.99 -10.57
CA TYR A 71 0.96 1.41 -9.55
C TYR A 71 0.53 2.86 -9.74
N PHE A 72 1.48 3.79 -9.94
CA PHE A 72 1.15 5.20 -10.19
C PHE A 72 0.47 5.42 -11.55
N GLU A 73 0.82 4.64 -12.58
CA GLU A 73 0.07 4.67 -13.85
C GLU A 73 -1.40 4.30 -13.60
N PHE A 74 -1.68 3.28 -12.77
CA PHE A 74 -3.06 2.91 -12.43
C PHE A 74 -3.80 4.01 -11.65
N MET A 75 -3.13 4.69 -10.73
CA MET A 75 -3.73 5.84 -10.04
C MET A 75 -4.15 6.93 -11.02
N VAL A 76 -3.36 7.21 -12.06
CA VAL A 76 -3.72 8.18 -13.12
C VAL A 76 -4.90 7.70 -13.97
N GLN A 77 -5.05 6.39 -14.15
CA GLN A 77 -6.18 5.77 -14.86
C GLN A 77 -7.47 5.70 -14.03
N SER A 78 -7.46 6.08 -12.75
CA SER A 78 -8.66 6.16 -11.90
C SER A 78 -9.74 7.14 -12.41
N ARG A 79 -9.45 7.90 -13.47
CA ARG A 79 -10.45 8.66 -14.25
C ARG A 79 -11.50 7.78 -14.92
N GLU A 80 -11.14 6.52 -15.23
CA GLU A 80 -12.04 5.53 -15.81
C GLU A 80 -12.85 4.87 -14.69
N ALA A 81 -14.19 4.86 -14.81
CA ALA A 81 -15.08 4.44 -13.72
C ALA A 81 -14.80 3.00 -13.24
N ASP A 82 -14.46 2.08 -14.13
CA ASP A 82 -14.20 0.69 -13.76
C ASP A 82 -12.87 0.53 -13.02
N VAL A 83 -11.85 1.31 -13.41
CA VAL A 83 -10.56 1.37 -12.69
C VAL A 83 -10.74 2.02 -11.32
N GLN A 84 -11.51 3.11 -11.26
CA GLN A 84 -11.85 3.77 -10.00
C GLN A 84 -12.53 2.81 -9.03
N LYS A 85 -13.55 2.08 -9.49
CA LYS A 85 -14.27 1.09 -8.68
C LYS A 85 -13.35 0.03 -8.13
N VAL A 86 -12.46 -0.52 -8.96
CA VAL A 86 -11.51 -1.53 -8.51
C VAL A 86 -10.58 -0.93 -7.46
N LEU A 87 -9.90 0.20 -7.73
CA LEU A 87 -9.02 0.87 -6.76
C LEU A 87 -9.73 1.20 -5.43
N SER A 88 -11.01 1.58 -5.50
CA SER A 88 -11.82 1.92 -4.32
C SER A 88 -12.25 0.68 -3.54
N ALA A 89 -12.67 -0.39 -4.21
CA ALA A 89 -13.06 -1.66 -3.58
C ALA A 89 -11.88 -2.30 -2.83
N ILE A 90 -10.68 -2.18 -3.41
CA ILE A 90 -9.41 -2.60 -2.80
C ILE A 90 -9.09 -1.79 -1.54
N ALA A 91 -9.46 -0.50 -1.56
CA ALA A 91 -9.19 0.41 -0.47
C ALA A 91 -10.16 0.19 0.71
N LEU A 92 -11.43 -0.15 0.48
CA LEU A 92 -12.47 0.21 1.47
C LEU A 92 -13.25 -0.86 2.24
N GLU A 93 -13.45 -2.11 1.83
CA GLU A 93 -14.43 -2.94 2.61
C GLU A 93 -13.79 -3.88 3.64
N ASP A 94 -12.89 -4.78 3.24
CA ASP A 94 -12.24 -5.70 4.19
C ASP A 94 -11.11 -5.04 5.01
N ARG A 95 -10.51 -3.98 4.45
CA ARG A 95 -9.41 -3.26 5.10
C ARG A 95 -9.89 -2.38 6.25
N GLN A 96 -11.06 -1.74 6.12
CA GLN A 96 -11.48 -0.73 7.07
C GLN A 96 -11.81 -1.31 8.45
N ALA A 97 -12.48 -2.46 8.52
CA ALA A 97 -12.75 -3.13 9.79
C ALA A 97 -11.43 -3.56 10.50
N ALA A 98 -10.49 -4.10 9.73
CA ALA A 98 -9.22 -4.58 10.26
C ALA A 98 -8.27 -3.43 10.68
N ILE A 99 -8.31 -2.32 9.95
CA ILE A 99 -7.66 -1.04 10.32
C ILE A 99 -8.25 -0.49 11.61
N ASN A 100 -9.58 -0.44 11.71
CA ASN A 100 -10.26 0.07 12.91
C ASN A 100 -9.86 -0.76 14.13
N GLN A 101 -9.75 -2.08 13.98
CA GLN A 101 -9.26 -2.96 15.04
C GLN A 101 -7.79 -2.69 15.39
N LEU A 102 -6.92 -2.47 14.41
CA LEU A 102 -5.51 -2.13 14.65
C LEU A 102 -5.38 -0.82 15.43
N VAL A 103 -6.04 0.25 14.97
CA VAL A 103 -5.98 1.57 15.60
C VAL A 103 -6.56 1.52 17.02
N ARG A 104 -7.69 0.83 17.22
CA ARG A 104 -8.24 0.62 18.57
C ARG A 104 -7.25 -0.07 19.50
N LYS A 105 -6.59 -1.12 19.03
CA LYS A 105 -5.56 -1.80 19.85
C LYS A 105 -4.35 -0.90 20.11
N MET A 106 -3.98 -0.03 19.18
CA MET A 106 -2.94 0.97 19.43
C MET A 106 -3.37 2.00 20.48
N GLN A 107 -4.64 2.42 20.48
CA GLN A 107 -5.23 3.29 21.50
C GLN A 107 -5.28 2.61 22.88
N GLU A 108 -5.79 1.37 22.94
CA GLU A 108 -5.86 0.56 24.17
C GLU A 108 -4.48 0.36 24.82
N ASN A 109 -3.42 0.27 24.01
CA ASN A 109 -2.04 0.13 24.48
C ASN A 109 -1.33 1.48 24.73
N GLY A 110 -2.05 2.61 24.63
CA GLY A 110 -1.50 3.95 24.87
C GLY A 110 -0.53 4.45 23.79
N ILE A 111 -0.52 3.83 22.61
CA ILE A 111 0.36 4.19 21.48
C ILE A 111 -0.23 5.38 20.69
N LEU A 112 -1.55 5.39 20.52
CA LEU A 112 -2.29 6.49 19.89
C LEU A 112 -3.26 7.10 20.90
N ARG A 113 -3.57 8.38 20.74
CA ARG A 113 -4.61 9.05 21.53
C ARG A 113 -5.99 8.53 21.12
N ASP A 114 -6.90 8.49 22.07
CA ASP A 114 -8.26 7.96 21.90
C ASP A 114 -9.13 8.81 20.96
N ASP A 115 -8.75 10.07 20.74
CA ASP A 115 -9.43 11.02 19.85
C ASP A 115 -8.99 10.93 18.38
N VAL A 116 -8.01 10.08 18.09
CA VAL A 116 -7.50 9.90 16.73
C VAL A 116 -8.46 9.01 15.92
N ASP A 117 -8.98 9.57 14.84
CA ASP A 117 -9.79 8.84 13.87
C ASP A 117 -8.94 7.80 13.11
N PRO A 118 -9.34 6.51 13.10
CA PRO A 118 -8.63 5.47 12.36
C PRO A 118 -8.48 5.74 10.87
N LEU A 119 -9.49 6.33 10.23
CA LEU A 119 -9.43 6.63 8.80
C LEU A 119 -8.34 7.67 8.51
N THR A 120 -8.24 8.70 9.34
CA THR A 120 -7.19 9.71 9.26
C THR A 120 -5.78 9.11 9.32
N ILE A 121 -5.53 8.13 10.20
CA ILE A 121 -4.22 7.47 10.30
C ILE A 121 -3.87 6.67 9.05
N VAL A 122 -4.85 5.96 8.47
CA VAL A 122 -4.62 5.19 7.23
C VAL A 122 -4.32 6.10 6.06
N LEU A 123 -5.11 7.16 5.90
CA LEU A 123 -4.93 8.11 4.82
C LEU A 123 -3.56 8.79 4.95
N PHE A 124 -3.20 9.21 6.17
CA PHE A 124 -1.88 9.76 6.46
C PHE A 124 -0.76 8.79 6.10
N TRP A 125 -0.83 7.54 6.56
CA TRP A 125 0.19 6.53 6.28
C TRP A 125 0.33 6.23 4.79
N SER A 126 -0.79 6.04 4.10
CA SER A 126 -0.80 5.75 2.66
C SER A 126 -0.22 6.92 1.86
N ALA A 127 -0.65 8.15 2.16
CA ALA A 127 -0.13 9.35 1.52
C ALA A 127 1.37 9.57 1.79
N LEU A 128 1.84 9.27 3.01
CA LEU A 128 3.26 9.33 3.36
C LEU A 128 4.07 8.34 2.52
N VAL A 129 3.65 7.07 2.49
CA VAL A 129 4.36 6.02 1.75
C VAL A 129 4.35 6.31 0.25
N ASP A 130 3.20 6.65 -0.33
CA ASP A 130 3.07 6.99 -1.75
C ASP A 130 3.96 8.19 -2.11
N GLY A 131 3.95 9.23 -1.27
CA GLY A 131 4.80 10.41 -1.46
C GLY A 131 6.29 10.08 -1.44
N LEU A 132 6.74 9.22 -0.53
CA LEU A 132 8.14 8.79 -0.45
C LEU A 132 8.54 7.93 -1.66
N ILE A 133 7.67 7.01 -2.09
CA ILE A 133 7.92 6.19 -3.29
C ILE A 133 8.00 7.10 -4.52
N LEU A 134 7.07 8.05 -4.66
CA LEU A 134 7.07 8.99 -5.79
C LEU A 134 8.34 9.85 -5.81
N ALA A 135 8.74 10.40 -4.65
CA ALA A 135 9.98 11.17 -4.52
C ALA A 135 11.21 10.35 -4.97
N ARG A 136 11.25 9.05 -4.61
CA ARG A 136 12.32 8.14 -5.02
C ARG A 136 12.26 7.77 -6.51
N LEU A 137 11.08 7.60 -7.09
CA LEU A 137 10.93 7.33 -8.52
C LEU A 137 11.45 8.49 -9.38
N ILE A 138 11.31 9.72 -8.89
CA ILE A 138 11.83 10.94 -9.52
C ILE A 138 13.34 11.05 -9.29
N ASP A 139 13.80 10.83 -8.05
CA ASP A 139 15.20 10.89 -7.66
C ASP A 139 15.59 9.70 -6.77
N PRO A 140 16.18 8.64 -7.37
CA PRO A 140 16.52 7.42 -6.64
C PRO A 140 17.53 7.60 -5.50
N GLN A 141 18.27 8.71 -5.46
CA GLN A 141 19.28 9.00 -4.44
C GLN A 141 18.73 9.87 -3.30
N ARG A 142 17.54 10.47 -3.47
CA ARG A 142 16.95 11.41 -2.51
C ARG A 142 16.59 10.81 -1.16
N LEU A 143 16.30 9.51 -1.14
CA LEU A 143 15.92 8.78 0.06
C LEU A 143 16.84 7.57 0.18
N ASP A 144 17.89 7.68 0.97
CA ASP A 144 18.70 6.53 1.37
C ASP A 144 18.14 5.97 2.69
N PRO A 145 17.51 4.78 2.69
CA PRO A 145 17.02 4.16 3.92
C PRO A 145 18.17 3.73 4.87
N ALA A 146 19.42 3.85 4.46
CA ALA A 146 20.61 3.58 5.28
C ALA A 146 21.24 4.84 5.92
N ALA A 147 20.68 6.04 5.67
CA ALA A 147 21.18 7.30 6.22
C ALA A 147 20.64 7.61 7.64
#